data_AF-A0A4Q2M5E7-F1
#
_entry.id   AF-A0A4Q2M5E7-F1
#
_cell.length_a   1.000
_cell.length_b   1.000
_cell.length_c   1.000
_cell.angle_alpha   90.00
_cell.angle_beta   90.00
_cell.angle_gamma   90.00
#
_symmetry.space_group_name_H-M   'P 1'
#
loop_
_entity.id
_entity.type
_entity.pdbx_description
1 polymer ?
#
loop_
_entity_poly.entity_id
_entity_poly.type
_entity_poly.pdbx_seq_one_letter_code
_entity_poly.pdbx_strand_id
1 'polypeptide(L)'
;MTASTRLDWIDIAKAAAIVLIVLFHTTDWFLDALLPGSQGAVVRLWNDVSISLIPVRIPLFFLVSGLLAVSALERPWRTLTVTRFLALLWPFFVWTLLVMPFWMLRASYDDPLAILPLAVSTLFFAGAHYWYLPALIVALVIAKLTRRLPLTTLVAAALLAFSPRTVLEPLLGALPTILGVNVDRWFTFTFWFLVGCFARPVLERIAAWPRWAAFVAVAGFGGLIAVQRTVGVLALTTALVSIVGIIAAILLSAWASRSPSVVRVGRYLAARTLPIYVGHAFLFELVAVIAESSRRAGFAPSIGNTVTGVLVIPVVVIAAVAASAALYDASRRWNFAWLYEPPARLRTRLGYWAAHHASR
;
A
#
# COMPACT_ATOMS: atom_id res chain seq x y z
N MET A 1 13.77 24.42 7.66
CA MET A 1 13.27 23.20 8.35
C MET A 1 14.41 22.61 9.18
N THR A 2 14.21 22.42 10.48
CA THR A 2 15.20 21.74 11.34
C THR A 2 15.25 20.25 10.96
N ALA A 3 16.30 19.54 11.36
CA ALA A 3 16.45 18.10 11.05
C ALA A 3 15.24 17.27 11.53
N SER A 4 14.56 17.66 12.62
CA SER A 4 13.35 16.97 13.09
C SER A 4 12.17 17.14 12.14
N THR A 5 11.93 18.35 11.61
CA THR A 5 10.82 18.60 10.67
C THR A 5 11.01 17.87 9.35
N ARG A 6 12.27 17.55 8.96
CA ARG A 6 12.58 16.81 7.73
C ARG A 6 12.13 15.34 7.78
N LEU A 7 12.00 14.75 8.97
CA LEU A 7 11.54 13.37 9.14
C LEU A 7 10.02 13.30 9.35
N ASP A 8 9.43 14.33 9.95
CA ASP A 8 8.01 14.32 10.32
C ASP A 8 7.06 14.24 9.13
N TRP A 9 7.34 14.97 8.05
CA TRP A 9 6.49 14.91 6.85
C TRP A 9 6.54 13.54 6.17
N ILE A 10 7.66 12.80 6.29
CA ILE A 10 7.83 11.46 5.73
C ILE A 10 6.93 10.48 6.49
N ASP A 11 6.92 10.55 7.82
CA ASP A 11 6.04 9.73 8.65
C ASP A 11 4.56 10.05 8.40
N ILE A 12 4.21 11.33 8.27
CA ILE A 12 2.84 11.75 7.93
C ILE A 12 2.44 11.24 6.54
N ALA A 13 3.31 11.37 5.52
CA ALA A 13 3.03 10.88 4.18
C ALA A 13 2.83 9.35 4.17
N LYS A 14 3.67 8.62 4.91
CA LYS A 14 3.56 7.17 5.09
C LYS A 14 2.24 6.76 5.76
N ALA A 15 1.87 7.47 6.83
CA ALA A 15 0.63 7.26 7.57
C ALA A 15 -0.61 7.58 6.71
N ALA A 16 -0.59 8.70 5.98
CA ALA A 16 -1.65 9.08 5.08
C ALA A 16 -1.82 8.03 3.96
N ALA A 17 -0.73 7.57 3.36
CA ALA A 17 -0.77 6.55 2.30
C ALA A 17 -1.45 5.25 2.78
N ILE A 18 -1.11 4.75 3.96
CA ILE A 18 -1.74 3.52 4.47
C ILE A 18 -3.21 3.72 4.82
N VAL A 19 -3.60 4.86 5.39
CA VAL A 19 -5.01 5.18 5.66
C VAL A 19 -5.81 5.30 4.36
N LEU A 20 -5.24 5.90 3.31
CA LEU A 20 -5.87 5.98 1.99
C LEU A 20 -6.03 4.60 1.31
N ILE A 21 -5.16 3.63 1.60
CA ILE A 21 -5.33 2.24 1.16
C ILE A 21 -6.50 1.58 1.88
N VAL A 22 -6.64 1.78 3.19
CA VAL A 22 -7.78 1.26 3.96
C VAL A 22 -9.09 1.89 3.48
N LEU A 23 -9.08 3.21 3.23
CA LEU A 23 -10.23 3.92 2.62
C LEU A 23 -10.61 3.31 1.28
N PHE A 24 -9.63 3.00 0.43
CA PHE A 24 -9.89 2.36 -0.84
C PHE A 24 -10.59 1.02 -0.68
N HIS A 25 -10.02 0.09 0.09
CA HIS A 25 -10.66 -1.21 0.28
C HIS A 25 -12.03 -1.11 0.96
N THR A 26 -12.23 -0.09 1.79
CA THR A 26 -13.54 0.21 2.38
C THR A 26 -14.56 0.56 1.30
N THR A 27 -14.24 1.47 0.39
CA THR A 27 -15.17 1.97 -0.63
C THR A 27 -15.29 1.08 -1.85
N ASP A 28 -14.22 0.37 -2.21
CA ASP A 28 -14.09 -0.42 -3.44
C ASP A 28 -14.90 -1.71 -3.41
N TRP A 29 -14.87 -2.42 -2.28
CA TRP A 29 -15.55 -3.71 -2.16
C TRP A 29 -16.10 -4.02 -0.77
N PHE A 30 -15.42 -3.59 0.30
CA PHE A 30 -15.77 -4.04 1.64
C PHE A 30 -17.13 -3.53 2.10
N LEU A 31 -17.47 -2.28 1.80
CA LEU A 31 -18.77 -1.72 2.17
C LEU A 31 -19.92 -2.45 1.47
N ASP A 32 -19.76 -2.82 0.20
CA ASP A 32 -20.77 -3.61 -0.53
C ASP A 32 -20.91 -5.02 0.06
N ALA A 33 -19.79 -5.65 0.46
CA ALA A 33 -19.83 -6.93 1.15
C ALA A 33 -20.47 -6.86 2.54
N LEU A 34 -20.28 -5.74 3.25
CA LEU A 34 -20.83 -5.51 4.59
C LEU A 34 -22.31 -5.15 4.55
N LEU A 35 -22.69 -4.24 3.64
CA LEU A 35 -24.02 -3.63 3.51
C LEU A 35 -24.44 -3.59 2.02
N PRO A 36 -24.82 -4.73 1.43
CA PRO A 36 -25.17 -4.79 0.01
C PRO A 36 -26.26 -3.77 -0.35
N GLY A 37 -26.10 -3.12 -1.50
CA GLY A 37 -27.05 -2.10 -1.97
C GLY A 37 -26.90 -0.72 -1.32
N SER A 38 -25.84 -0.50 -0.53
CA SER A 38 -25.49 0.83 0.00
C SER A 38 -25.01 1.77 -1.11
N GLN A 39 -25.92 2.27 -1.95
CA GLN A 39 -25.60 3.13 -3.11
C GLN A 39 -26.15 4.55 -2.96
N GLY A 40 -26.13 5.10 -1.76
CA GLY A 40 -26.46 6.52 -1.56
C GLY A 40 -25.49 7.45 -2.31
N ALA A 41 -25.94 8.66 -2.67
CA ALA A 41 -25.10 9.66 -3.36
C ALA A 41 -23.79 9.95 -2.60
N VAL A 42 -23.84 9.92 -1.26
CA VAL A 42 -22.69 10.10 -0.39
C VAL A 42 -21.68 8.94 -0.52
N VAL A 43 -22.14 7.69 -0.58
CA VAL A 43 -21.27 6.53 -0.77
C VAL A 43 -20.58 6.60 -2.13
N ARG A 44 -21.32 6.99 -3.18
CA ARG A 44 -20.73 7.24 -4.51
C ARG A 44 -19.67 8.35 -4.47
N LEU A 45 -19.92 9.45 -3.77
CA LEU A 45 -18.93 10.53 -3.64
C LEU A 45 -17.64 10.03 -2.97
N TRP A 46 -17.75 9.25 -1.90
CA TRP A 46 -16.58 8.64 -1.26
C TRP A 46 -15.83 7.70 -2.20
N ASN A 47 -16.56 6.88 -2.96
CA ASN A 47 -15.96 5.99 -3.95
C ASN A 47 -15.25 6.79 -5.06
N ASP A 48 -15.86 7.84 -5.58
CA ASP A 48 -15.27 8.70 -6.61
C ASP A 48 -13.98 9.38 -6.14
N VAL A 49 -14.01 9.94 -4.92
CA VAL A 49 -12.81 10.55 -4.30
C VAL A 49 -11.74 9.49 -4.09
N SER A 50 -12.12 8.30 -3.64
CA SER A 50 -11.23 7.17 -3.46
C SER A 50 -10.62 6.72 -4.80
N ILE A 51 -11.39 6.46 -5.84
CA ILE A 51 -10.87 6.06 -7.15
C ILE A 51 -9.91 7.12 -7.71
N SER A 52 -10.24 8.40 -7.54
CA SER A 52 -9.39 9.51 -8.00
C SER A 52 -8.01 9.50 -7.32
N LEU A 53 -7.87 8.93 -6.12
CA LEU A 53 -6.62 8.85 -5.36
C LEU A 53 -5.80 7.57 -5.59
N ILE A 54 -6.28 6.64 -6.43
CA ILE A 54 -5.51 5.45 -6.88
C ILE A 54 -4.08 5.81 -7.37
N PRO A 55 -3.89 6.79 -8.27
CA PRO A 55 -2.55 7.18 -8.77
C PRO A 55 -1.65 7.86 -7.72
N VAL A 56 -2.13 8.06 -6.49
CA VAL A 56 -1.38 8.73 -5.42
C VAL A 56 -1.01 7.77 -4.30
N ARG A 57 -1.96 7.01 -3.75
CA ARG A 57 -1.76 6.32 -2.46
C ARG A 57 -0.66 5.26 -2.48
N ILE A 58 -0.65 4.37 -3.48
CA ILE A 58 0.33 3.29 -3.60
C ILE A 58 1.66 3.87 -4.09
N PRO A 59 1.69 4.72 -5.14
CA PRO A 59 2.90 5.46 -5.52
C PRO A 59 3.58 6.18 -4.35
N LEU A 60 2.82 6.87 -3.50
CA LEU A 60 3.35 7.56 -2.32
C LEU A 60 3.97 6.59 -1.34
N PHE A 61 3.31 5.44 -1.11
CA PHE A 61 3.80 4.42 -0.18
C PHE A 61 5.11 3.79 -0.65
N PHE A 62 5.25 3.51 -1.96
CA PHE A 62 6.50 3.05 -2.55
C PHE A 62 7.59 4.13 -2.51
N LEU A 63 7.26 5.38 -2.83
CA LEU A 63 8.21 6.51 -2.76
C LEU A 63 8.77 6.70 -1.36
N VAL A 64 7.91 6.71 -0.33
CA VAL A 64 8.35 6.82 1.06
C VAL A 64 9.16 5.59 1.48
N SER A 65 8.78 4.40 1.03
CA SER A 65 9.56 3.19 1.30
C SER A 65 10.95 3.24 0.66
N GLY A 66 11.08 3.81 -0.54
CA GLY A 66 12.35 4.08 -1.20
C GLY A 66 13.24 5.06 -0.43
N LEU A 67 12.66 6.17 0.05
CA LEU A 67 13.33 7.15 0.91
C LEU A 67 13.92 6.51 2.17
N LEU A 68 13.17 5.59 2.79
CA LEU A 68 13.58 4.88 4.01
C LEU A 68 14.54 3.71 3.74
N ALA A 69 14.66 3.28 2.48
CA ALA A 69 15.50 2.16 2.06
C ALA A 69 16.90 2.56 1.61
N VAL A 70 17.23 3.85 1.49
CA VAL A 70 18.53 4.34 0.98
C VAL A 70 19.72 3.69 1.69
N SER A 71 19.71 3.62 3.03
CA SER A 71 20.79 3.01 3.82
C SER A 71 20.89 1.48 3.63
N ALA A 72 19.86 0.83 3.10
CA ALA A 72 19.88 -0.59 2.78
C ALA A 72 20.66 -0.87 1.48
N LEU A 73 20.75 0.09 0.56
CA LEU A 73 21.44 -0.09 -0.73
C LEU A 73 22.94 -0.38 -0.57
N GLU A 74 23.55 0.12 0.50
CA GLU A 74 24.97 -0.08 0.82
C GLU A 74 25.25 -1.39 1.57
N ARG A 75 24.23 -2.03 2.15
CA ARG A 75 24.43 -3.23 2.99
C ARG A 75 24.74 -4.46 2.14
N PRO A 76 25.57 -5.41 2.61
CA PRO A 76 25.79 -6.69 1.92
C PRO A 76 24.47 -7.45 1.69
N TRP A 77 24.39 -8.20 0.59
CA TRP A 77 23.20 -8.99 0.25
C TRP A 77 22.76 -9.93 1.38
N ARG A 78 23.72 -10.58 2.04
CA ARG A 78 23.44 -11.47 3.18
C ARG A 78 22.74 -10.74 4.34
N THR A 79 23.18 -9.52 4.66
CA THR A 79 22.54 -8.69 5.69
C THR A 79 21.12 -8.29 5.27
N LEU A 80 20.90 -8.02 3.99
CA LEU A 80 19.56 -7.70 3.46
C LEU A 80 18.61 -8.90 3.52
N THR A 81 19.11 -10.11 3.28
CA THR A 81 18.31 -11.33 3.40
C THR A 81 17.65 -11.43 4.77
N VAL A 82 18.40 -11.17 5.84
CA VAL A 82 17.88 -11.25 7.22
C VAL A 82 17.06 -10.00 7.60
N THR A 83 17.58 -8.81 7.29
CA THR A 83 17.01 -7.56 7.81
C THR A 83 15.88 -6.97 6.99
N ARG A 84 15.75 -7.35 5.72
CA ARG A 84 14.75 -6.80 4.78
C ARG A 84 13.92 -7.91 4.14
N PHE A 85 14.55 -8.87 3.46
CA PHE A 85 13.81 -9.87 2.69
C PHE A 85 13.00 -10.78 3.60
N LEU A 86 13.61 -11.38 4.61
CA LEU A 86 12.90 -12.20 5.58
C LEU A 86 11.84 -11.39 6.35
N ALA A 87 12.13 -10.14 6.69
CA ALA A 87 11.20 -9.26 7.39
C ALA A 87 9.95 -8.90 6.54
N LEU A 88 10.00 -9.04 5.22
CA LEU A 88 8.88 -8.81 4.30
C LEU A 88 8.21 -10.13 3.88
N LEU A 89 9.00 -11.16 3.55
CA LEU A 89 8.51 -12.48 3.13
C LEU A 89 7.80 -13.22 4.26
N TRP A 90 8.27 -13.05 5.50
CA TRP A 90 7.65 -13.70 6.65
C TRP A 90 6.19 -13.24 6.87
N PRO A 91 5.90 -11.94 7.07
CA PRO A 91 4.52 -11.50 7.18
C PRO A 91 3.74 -11.75 5.88
N PHE A 92 4.35 -11.64 4.69
CA PHE A 92 3.67 -12.03 3.45
C PHE A 92 3.15 -13.46 3.52
N PHE A 93 4.01 -14.43 3.86
CA PHE A 93 3.63 -15.83 3.92
C PHE A 93 2.58 -16.10 5.01
N VAL A 94 2.85 -15.65 6.25
CA VAL A 94 1.95 -15.87 7.39
C VAL A 94 0.58 -15.28 7.13
N TRP A 95 0.50 -14.01 6.74
CA TRP A 95 -0.80 -13.36 6.55
C TRP A 95 -1.54 -13.87 5.32
N THR A 96 -0.84 -14.24 4.23
CA THR A 96 -1.49 -14.86 3.07
C THR A 96 -2.18 -16.16 3.46
N LEU A 97 -1.50 -17.02 4.25
CA LEU A 97 -2.12 -18.24 4.76
C LEU A 97 -3.31 -17.98 5.70
N LEU A 98 -3.23 -16.94 6.54
CA LEU A 98 -4.30 -16.60 7.47
C LEU A 98 -5.54 -16.03 6.78
N VAL A 99 -5.37 -15.16 5.77
CA VAL A 99 -6.51 -14.55 5.06
C VAL A 99 -7.16 -15.51 4.07
N MET A 100 -6.39 -16.47 3.55
CA MET A 100 -6.80 -17.34 2.45
C MET A 100 -8.15 -18.04 2.68
N PRO A 101 -8.43 -18.69 3.83
CA PRO A 101 -9.72 -19.35 4.05
C PRO A 101 -10.90 -18.38 4.01
N PHE A 102 -10.75 -17.18 4.59
CA PHE A 102 -11.81 -16.16 4.61
C PHE A 102 -12.04 -15.58 3.22
N TRP A 103 -10.97 -15.35 2.46
CA TRP A 103 -11.10 -14.92 1.08
C TRP A 103 -11.78 -15.99 0.21
N MET A 104 -11.43 -17.26 0.38
CA MET A 104 -12.08 -18.37 -0.34
C MET A 104 -13.57 -18.45 0.00
N LEU A 105 -13.93 -18.37 1.28
CA LEU A 105 -15.32 -18.33 1.75
C LEU A 105 -16.10 -17.12 1.21
N ARG A 106 -15.47 -15.95 1.15
CA ARG A 106 -16.11 -14.75 0.58
C ARG A 106 -16.29 -14.87 -0.94
N ALA A 107 -15.30 -15.41 -1.64
CA ALA A 107 -15.33 -15.55 -3.09
C ALA A 107 -16.33 -16.61 -3.55
N SER A 108 -16.47 -17.71 -2.79
CA SER A 108 -17.44 -18.77 -3.02
C SER A 108 -17.84 -19.37 -1.68
N TYR A 109 -19.01 -18.96 -1.17
CA TYR A 109 -19.47 -19.38 0.15
C TYR A 109 -19.89 -20.86 0.17
N ASP A 110 -20.57 -21.30 -0.89
CA ASP A 110 -21.13 -22.66 -0.98
C ASP A 110 -20.09 -23.69 -1.43
N ASP A 111 -19.08 -23.28 -2.19
CA ASP A 111 -17.93 -24.13 -2.55
C ASP A 111 -16.60 -23.35 -2.48
N PRO A 112 -16.05 -23.15 -1.26
CA PRO A 112 -14.80 -22.41 -1.09
C PRO A 112 -13.61 -23.12 -1.72
N LEU A 113 -13.63 -24.46 -1.79
CA LEU A 113 -12.51 -25.26 -2.28
C LEU A 113 -12.32 -25.14 -3.79
N ALA A 114 -13.36 -24.76 -4.56
CA ALA A 114 -13.21 -24.38 -5.97
C ALA A 114 -12.20 -23.25 -6.19
N ILE A 115 -12.02 -22.37 -5.19
CA ILE A 115 -11.08 -21.24 -5.26
C ILE A 115 -9.65 -21.65 -4.86
N LEU A 116 -9.44 -22.84 -4.30
CA LEU A 116 -8.15 -23.27 -3.76
C LEU A 116 -6.98 -23.19 -4.77
N PRO A 117 -7.12 -23.61 -6.05
CA PRO A 117 -6.02 -23.50 -7.01
C PRO A 117 -5.61 -22.04 -7.25
N LEU A 118 -6.60 -21.15 -7.40
CA LEU A 118 -6.35 -19.72 -7.51
C LEU A 118 -5.68 -19.19 -6.24
N ALA A 119 -6.18 -19.59 -5.07
CA ALA A 119 -5.67 -19.10 -3.81
C ALA A 119 -4.23 -19.52 -3.54
N VAL A 120 -3.89 -20.78 -3.79
CA VAL A 120 -2.51 -21.30 -3.68
C VAL A 120 -1.58 -20.58 -4.66
N SER A 121 -2.05 -20.28 -5.88
CA SER A 121 -1.21 -19.57 -6.87
C SER A 121 -0.77 -18.18 -6.40
N THR A 122 -1.50 -17.53 -5.48
CA THR A 122 -1.14 -16.22 -4.92
C THR A 122 0.14 -16.25 -4.09
N LEU A 123 0.45 -17.39 -3.45
CA LEU A 123 1.69 -17.59 -2.70
C LEU A 123 2.91 -17.61 -3.63
N PHE A 124 2.77 -18.18 -4.82
CA PHE A 124 3.85 -18.33 -5.79
C PHE A 124 4.04 -17.10 -6.67
N PHE A 125 2.93 -16.48 -7.09
CA PHE A 125 2.97 -15.32 -7.98
C PHE A 125 2.89 -13.99 -7.24
N ALA A 126 3.08 -13.99 -5.92
CA ALA A 126 3.12 -12.78 -5.10
C ALA A 126 1.84 -11.93 -5.24
N GLY A 127 0.68 -12.58 -5.33
CA GLY A 127 -0.61 -11.98 -5.68
C GLY A 127 -1.52 -11.66 -4.50
N ALA A 128 -2.79 -11.40 -4.83
CA ALA A 128 -3.89 -11.14 -3.90
C ALA A 128 -3.66 -9.95 -2.96
N HIS A 129 -3.87 -10.11 -1.64
CA HIS A 129 -4.00 -9.01 -0.68
C HIS A 129 -2.66 -8.39 -0.28
N TYR A 130 -1.58 -9.17 -0.29
CA TYR A 130 -0.28 -8.80 0.30
C TYR A 130 0.87 -8.59 -0.69
N TRP A 131 0.53 -8.46 -1.98
CA TRP A 131 1.47 -8.29 -3.10
C TRP A 131 2.51 -7.17 -2.93
N TYR A 132 2.19 -6.14 -2.12
CA TYR A 132 3.10 -5.03 -1.85
C TYR A 132 4.44 -5.47 -1.23
N LEU A 133 4.41 -6.46 -0.34
CA LEU A 133 5.60 -6.91 0.38
C LEU A 133 6.66 -7.53 -0.54
N PRO A 134 6.35 -8.52 -1.41
CA PRO A 134 7.28 -9.00 -2.40
C PRO A 134 7.65 -7.93 -3.45
N ALA A 135 6.73 -7.03 -3.81
CA ALA A 135 7.05 -5.92 -4.72
C ALA A 135 8.14 -4.98 -4.16
N LEU A 136 8.16 -4.72 -2.85
CA LEU A 136 9.25 -3.96 -2.21
C LEU A 136 10.60 -4.66 -2.29
N ILE A 137 10.63 -6.00 -2.26
CA ILE A 137 11.86 -6.76 -2.43
C ILE A 137 12.39 -6.57 -3.85
N VAL A 138 11.52 -6.72 -4.86
CA VAL A 138 11.88 -6.49 -6.27
C VAL A 138 12.42 -5.07 -6.46
N ALA A 139 11.72 -4.05 -5.96
CA ALA A 139 12.14 -2.67 -6.05
C ALA A 139 13.50 -2.41 -5.36
N LEU A 140 13.72 -2.98 -4.17
CA LEU A 140 14.98 -2.86 -3.44
C LEU A 140 16.15 -3.55 -4.17
N VAL A 141 15.91 -4.73 -4.76
CA VAL A 141 16.91 -5.46 -5.55
C VAL A 141 17.31 -4.63 -6.77
N ILE A 142 16.33 -4.12 -7.53
CA ILE A 142 16.57 -3.26 -8.70
C ILE A 142 17.35 -2.01 -8.27
N ALA A 143 16.90 -1.30 -7.24
CA ALA A 143 17.58 -0.09 -6.73
C ALA A 143 19.03 -0.38 -6.33
N LYS A 144 19.29 -1.51 -5.67
CA LYS A 144 20.64 -1.87 -5.22
C LYS A 144 21.56 -2.26 -6.38
N LEU A 145 21.08 -3.04 -7.34
CA LEU A 145 21.87 -3.45 -8.51
C LEU A 145 22.22 -2.26 -9.39
N THR A 146 21.34 -1.27 -9.45
CA THR A 146 21.47 -0.13 -10.36
C THR A 146 21.92 1.17 -9.68
N ARG A 147 22.28 1.13 -8.40
CA ARG A 147 22.65 2.32 -7.58
C ARG A 147 23.76 3.21 -8.16
N ARG A 148 24.59 2.67 -9.07
CA ARG A 148 25.66 3.42 -9.76
C ARG A 148 25.19 4.17 -11.01
N LEU A 149 23.97 3.94 -11.48
CA LEU A 149 23.39 4.51 -12.70
C LEU A 149 22.00 5.15 -12.42
N PRO A 150 21.85 5.99 -11.38
CA PRO A 150 20.54 6.40 -10.87
C PRO A 150 19.64 7.06 -11.92
N LEU A 151 20.19 7.94 -12.78
CA LEU A 151 19.44 8.63 -13.83
C LEU A 151 18.92 7.64 -14.88
N THR A 152 19.80 6.79 -15.41
CA THR A 152 19.44 5.77 -16.41
C THR A 152 18.34 4.85 -15.89
N THR A 153 18.44 4.43 -14.63
CA THR A 153 17.42 3.57 -13.99
C THR A 153 16.10 4.29 -13.83
N LEU A 154 16.10 5.55 -13.40
CA LEU A 154 14.88 6.35 -13.27
C LEU A 154 14.18 6.53 -14.63
N VAL A 155 14.95 6.84 -15.69
CA VAL A 155 14.41 6.99 -17.04
C VAL A 155 13.82 5.68 -17.55
N ALA A 156 14.56 4.57 -17.43
CA ALA A 156 14.07 3.25 -17.84
C ALA A 156 12.81 2.85 -17.06
N ALA A 157 12.79 3.05 -15.74
CA ALA A 157 11.62 2.76 -14.92
C ALA A 157 10.42 3.65 -15.26
N ALA A 158 10.63 4.93 -15.57
CA ALA A 158 9.57 5.84 -16.00
C ALA A 158 8.95 5.40 -17.32
N LEU A 159 9.78 5.01 -18.30
CA LEU A 159 9.32 4.51 -19.60
C LEU A 159 8.47 3.25 -19.46
N LEU A 160 8.84 2.34 -18.55
CA LEU A 160 8.05 1.13 -18.26
C LEU A 160 6.75 1.47 -17.52
N ALA A 161 6.83 2.26 -16.44
CA ALA A 161 5.70 2.61 -15.58
C ALA A 161 4.60 3.40 -16.31
N PHE A 162 4.97 4.22 -17.28
CA PHE A 162 4.05 5.07 -18.04
C PHE A 162 4.01 4.69 -19.53
N SER A 163 4.35 3.44 -19.85
CA SER A 163 4.22 2.91 -21.21
C SER A 163 2.75 2.90 -21.66
N PRO A 164 2.47 3.11 -22.97
CA PRO A 164 1.13 2.93 -23.50
C PRO A 164 0.63 1.51 -23.23
N ARG A 165 -0.58 1.40 -22.67
CA ARG A 165 -1.17 0.11 -22.30
C ARG A 165 -1.37 -0.82 -23.50
N THR A 166 -1.60 -0.25 -24.69
CA THR A 166 -1.65 -0.97 -25.96
C THR A 166 -0.39 -1.77 -26.30
N VAL A 167 0.78 -1.38 -25.76
CA VAL A 167 2.05 -2.10 -25.95
C VAL A 167 2.25 -3.16 -24.86
N LEU A 168 1.94 -2.82 -23.62
CA LEU A 168 2.27 -3.67 -22.47
C LEU A 168 1.22 -4.76 -22.20
N GLU A 169 -0.07 -4.47 -22.42
CA GLU A 169 -1.17 -5.42 -22.14
C GLU A 169 -1.04 -6.75 -22.90
N PRO A 170 -0.69 -6.80 -24.20
CA PRO A 170 -0.49 -8.07 -24.90
C PRO A 170 0.65 -8.92 -24.30
N LEU A 171 1.74 -8.27 -23.88
CA LEU A 171 2.89 -8.95 -23.26
C LEU A 171 2.55 -9.50 -21.88
N LEU A 172 1.79 -8.74 -21.09
CA LEU A 172 1.33 -9.17 -19.76
C LEU A 172 0.25 -10.24 -19.85
N GLY A 173 -0.62 -10.17 -20.86
CA GLY A 173 -1.68 -11.16 -21.10
C GLY A 173 -1.17 -12.54 -21.52
N ALA A 174 0.07 -12.62 -22.01
CA ALA A 174 0.75 -13.89 -22.28
C ALA A 174 1.23 -14.60 -20.99
N LEU A 175 1.24 -13.92 -19.85
CA LEU A 175 1.59 -14.50 -18.55
C LEU A 175 0.35 -15.05 -17.83
N PRO A 176 0.52 -15.98 -16.87
CA PRO A 176 -0.56 -16.32 -15.94
C PRO A 176 -1.16 -15.05 -15.32
N THR A 177 -2.49 -14.96 -15.23
CA THR A 177 -3.22 -13.73 -14.90
C THR A 177 -2.66 -13.00 -13.66
N ILE A 178 -2.42 -13.72 -12.56
CA ILE A 178 -1.88 -13.13 -11.32
C ILE A 178 -0.46 -12.60 -11.53
N LEU A 179 0.37 -13.32 -12.29
CA LEU A 179 1.73 -12.92 -12.58
C LEU A 179 1.75 -11.67 -13.47
N GLY A 180 0.97 -11.64 -14.54
CA GLY A 180 0.84 -10.47 -15.42
C GLY A 180 0.44 -9.21 -14.66
N VAL A 181 -0.57 -9.32 -13.79
CA VAL A 181 -1.00 -8.20 -12.91
C VAL A 181 0.12 -7.75 -11.98
N ASN A 182 0.89 -8.67 -11.37
CA ASN A 182 1.95 -8.27 -10.45
C ASN A 182 3.17 -7.70 -11.17
N VAL A 183 3.50 -8.19 -12.36
CA VAL A 183 4.56 -7.62 -13.20
C VAL A 183 4.22 -6.18 -13.57
N ASP A 184 2.96 -5.89 -13.93
CA ASP A 184 2.51 -4.51 -14.18
C ASP A 184 2.66 -3.61 -12.94
N ARG A 185 2.22 -4.11 -11.77
CA ARG A 185 2.39 -3.42 -10.49
C ARG A 185 3.86 -3.18 -10.17
N TRP A 186 4.73 -4.16 -10.41
CA TRP A 186 6.16 -4.03 -10.16
C TRP A 186 6.78 -2.94 -11.03
N PHE A 187 6.47 -2.86 -12.32
CA PHE A 187 6.97 -1.78 -13.17
C PHE A 187 6.43 -0.42 -12.74
N THR A 188 5.12 -0.32 -12.58
CA THR A 188 4.44 0.93 -12.23
C THR A 188 4.95 1.50 -10.90
N PHE A 189 5.10 0.67 -9.88
CA PHE A 189 5.42 1.14 -8.52
C PHE A 189 6.90 1.13 -8.17
N THR A 190 7.73 0.31 -8.84
CA THR A 190 9.19 0.37 -8.68
C THR A 190 9.73 1.73 -9.09
N PHE A 191 9.17 2.37 -10.13
CA PHE A 191 9.53 3.74 -10.49
C PHE A 191 9.45 4.69 -9.29
N TRP A 192 8.34 4.68 -8.55
CA TRP A 192 8.16 5.55 -7.39
C TRP A 192 9.12 5.23 -6.25
N PHE A 193 9.39 3.95 -6.00
CA PHE A 193 10.43 3.54 -5.05
C PHE A 193 11.82 4.08 -5.43
N LEU A 194 12.19 3.98 -6.71
CA LEU A 194 13.46 4.49 -7.21
C LEU A 194 13.56 6.01 -7.10
N VAL A 195 12.47 6.74 -7.36
CA VAL A 195 12.40 8.20 -7.10
C VAL A 195 12.68 8.48 -5.62
N GLY A 196 12.11 7.69 -4.71
CA GLY A 196 12.40 7.77 -3.28
C GLY A 196 13.88 7.54 -2.96
N CYS A 197 14.54 6.57 -3.59
CA CYS A 197 15.95 6.27 -3.36
C CYS A 197 16.89 7.34 -3.93
N PHE A 198 16.65 7.79 -5.16
CA PHE A 198 17.63 8.55 -5.95
C PHE A 198 17.32 10.05 -6.08
N ALA A 199 16.10 10.49 -5.77
CA ALA A 199 15.68 11.90 -5.89
C ALA A 199 15.40 12.57 -4.54
N ARG A 200 15.94 12.05 -3.43
CA ARG A 200 15.74 12.60 -2.06
C ARG A 200 15.93 14.13 -1.97
N PRO A 201 16.99 14.75 -2.54
CA PRO A 201 17.13 16.22 -2.48
C PRO A 201 16.01 16.99 -3.18
N VAL A 202 15.45 16.43 -4.27
CA VAL A 202 14.32 17.04 -4.99
C VAL A 202 13.06 16.97 -4.13
N LEU A 203 12.80 15.82 -3.51
CA LEU A 203 11.64 15.62 -2.64
C LEU A 203 11.70 16.54 -1.40
N GLU A 204 12.89 16.70 -0.79
CA GLU A 204 13.08 17.64 0.31
C GLU A 204 12.88 19.11 -0.14
N ARG A 205 13.28 19.46 -1.36
CA ARG A 205 13.04 20.80 -1.93
C ARG A 205 11.56 21.06 -2.15
N ILE A 206 10.82 20.09 -2.69
CA ILE A 206 9.37 20.17 -2.86
C ILE A 206 8.70 20.35 -1.50
N ALA A 207 9.07 19.55 -0.50
CA ALA A 207 8.51 19.66 0.86
C ALA A 207 8.76 21.04 1.52
N ALA A 208 9.75 21.80 1.04
CA ALA A 208 10.07 23.13 1.52
C ALA A 208 9.40 24.29 0.75
N TRP A 209 8.60 24.00 -0.28
CA TRP A 209 7.84 25.01 -1.03
C TRP A 209 6.85 25.77 -0.14
N PRO A 210 6.45 27.00 -0.54
CA PRO A 210 5.51 27.80 0.23
C PRO A 210 4.12 27.15 0.32
N ARG A 211 3.39 27.43 1.41
CA ARG A 211 2.07 26.81 1.70
C ARG A 211 1.04 26.94 0.57
N TRP A 212 1.10 28.03 -0.20
CA TRP A 212 0.16 28.24 -1.29
C TRP A 212 0.34 27.20 -2.41
N ALA A 213 1.54 26.64 -2.56
CA ALA A 213 1.83 25.60 -3.54
C ALA A 213 1.02 24.31 -3.27
N ALA A 214 0.69 24.02 -2.00
CA ALA A 214 -0.16 22.88 -1.68
C ALA A 214 -1.56 23.03 -2.30
N PHE A 215 -2.15 24.23 -2.20
CA PHE A 215 -3.46 24.51 -2.80
C PHE A 215 -3.41 24.45 -4.32
N VAL A 216 -2.35 24.99 -4.94
CA VAL A 216 -2.15 24.91 -6.39
C VAL A 216 -1.98 23.46 -6.85
N ALA A 217 -1.21 22.64 -6.13
CA ALA A 217 -1.03 21.23 -6.46
C ALA A 217 -2.33 20.42 -6.30
N VAL A 218 -3.12 20.68 -5.25
CA VAL A 218 -4.43 20.06 -5.04
C VAL A 218 -5.43 20.48 -6.13
N ALA A 219 -5.47 21.76 -6.48
CA ALA A 219 -6.32 22.26 -7.56
C ALA A 219 -5.91 21.68 -8.92
N GLY A 220 -4.60 21.63 -9.21
CA GLY A 220 -4.07 21.02 -10.42
C GLY A 220 -4.37 19.52 -10.50
N PHE A 221 -4.27 18.80 -9.38
CA PHE A 221 -4.69 17.40 -9.29
C PHE A 221 -6.17 17.23 -9.61
N GLY A 222 -7.05 18.04 -9.00
CA GLY A 222 -8.49 18.02 -9.29
C GLY A 222 -8.80 18.34 -10.75
N GLY A 223 -8.11 19.31 -11.34
CA GLY A 223 -8.23 19.65 -12.76
C GLY A 223 -7.81 18.49 -13.68
N LEU A 224 -6.70 17.81 -13.40
CA LEU A 224 -6.25 16.65 -14.18
C LEU A 224 -7.20 15.46 -14.05
N ILE A 225 -7.78 15.22 -12.86
CA ILE A 225 -8.83 14.22 -12.66
C ILE A 225 -10.07 14.57 -13.50
N ALA A 226 -10.48 15.85 -13.52
CA ALA A 226 -11.59 16.29 -14.37
C ALA A 226 -11.31 16.05 -15.86
N VAL A 227 -10.08 16.31 -16.32
CA VAL A 227 -9.66 16.00 -17.71
C VAL A 227 -9.71 14.50 -18.00
N GLN A 228 -9.27 13.64 -17.08
CA GLN A 228 -9.38 12.18 -17.26
C GLN A 228 -10.83 11.71 -17.37
N ARG A 229 -11.77 12.35 -16.67
CA ARG A 229 -13.20 12.04 -16.77
C ARG A 229 -13.80 12.40 -18.13
N THR A 230 -13.24 13.38 -18.84
CA THR A 230 -13.75 13.81 -20.15
C THR A 230 -13.03 13.16 -21.32
N VAL A 231 -11.70 13.01 -21.25
CA VAL A 231 -10.85 12.51 -22.35
C VAL A 231 -10.53 11.01 -22.20
N GLY A 232 -10.76 10.43 -21.03
CA GLY A 232 -10.39 9.07 -20.69
C GLY A 232 -9.00 8.95 -20.04
N VAL A 233 -8.67 7.75 -19.57
CA VAL A 233 -7.43 7.45 -18.85
C VAL A 233 -6.32 7.07 -19.84
N LEU A 234 -5.49 8.05 -20.20
CA LEU A 234 -4.32 7.87 -21.08
C LEU A 234 -3.02 7.81 -20.27
N ALA A 235 -2.00 7.11 -20.77
CA ALA A 235 -0.71 6.96 -20.10
C ALA A 235 -0.10 8.31 -19.66
N LEU A 236 -0.10 9.31 -20.53
CA LEU A 236 0.38 10.67 -20.23
C LEU A 236 -0.43 11.32 -19.09
N THR A 237 -1.77 11.27 -19.17
CA THR A 237 -2.63 11.85 -18.13
C THR A 237 -2.42 11.14 -16.78
N THR A 238 -2.26 9.82 -16.79
CA THR A 238 -1.98 9.02 -15.58
C THR A 238 -0.64 9.40 -14.96
N ALA A 239 0.39 9.62 -15.78
CA ALA A 239 1.69 10.10 -15.32
C ALA A 239 1.57 11.47 -14.66
N LEU A 240 0.89 12.43 -15.32
CA LEU A 240 0.69 13.78 -14.80
C LEU A 240 -0.14 13.79 -13.50
N VAL A 241 -1.25 13.05 -13.46
CA VAL A 241 -2.09 12.91 -12.25
C VAL A 241 -1.28 12.33 -11.10
N SER A 242 -0.49 11.28 -11.36
CA SER A 242 0.36 10.67 -10.33
C SER A 242 1.43 11.65 -9.82
N ILE A 243 2.15 12.34 -10.72
CA ILE A 243 3.18 13.33 -10.36
C ILE A 243 2.59 14.47 -9.53
N VAL A 244 1.53 15.11 -10.02
CA VAL A 244 0.91 16.25 -9.34
C VAL A 244 0.27 15.82 -8.03
N GLY A 245 -0.38 14.66 -7.98
CA GLY A 245 -0.96 14.10 -6.77
C GLY A 245 0.08 13.75 -5.70
N ILE A 246 1.24 13.21 -6.10
CA ILE A 246 2.37 12.96 -5.19
C ILE A 246 2.96 14.27 -4.67
N ILE A 247 3.15 15.28 -5.53
CA ILE A 247 3.59 16.62 -5.10
C ILE A 247 2.59 17.19 -4.09
N ALA A 248 1.29 17.13 -4.38
CA ALA A 248 0.24 17.57 -3.46
C ALA A 248 0.32 16.83 -2.12
N ALA A 249 0.49 15.51 -2.13
CA ALA A 249 0.60 14.71 -0.91
C ALA A 249 1.84 15.06 -0.07
N ILE A 250 2.99 15.31 -0.70
CA ILE A 250 4.21 15.76 -0.02
C ILE A 250 3.98 17.14 0.60
N LEU A 251 3.43 18.09 -0.15
CA LEU A 251 3.17 19.45 0.32
C LEU A 251 2.16 19.49 1.47
N LEU A 252 1.08 18.71 1.37
CA LEU A 252 0.09 18.56 2.44
C LEU A 252 0.70 17.93 3.68
N SER A 253 1.53 16.89 3.54
CA SER A 253 2.22 16.25 4.66
C SER A 253 3.22 17.19 5.34
N ALA A 254 3.96 17.98 4.55
CA ALA A 254 4.88 18.99 5.05
C ALA A 254 4.14 20.12 5.77
N TRP A 255 3.02 20.59 5.23
CA TRP A 255 2.19 21.58 5.90
C TRP A 255 1.59 21.05 7.21
N ALA A 256 1.06 19.81 7.19
CA ALA A 256 0.46 19.16 8.35
C ALA A 256 1.48 18.88 9.47
N SER A 257 2.77 18.70 9.14
CA SER A 257 3.86 18.51 10.12
C SER A 257 4.07 19.68 11.08
N ARG A 258 3.46 20.84 10.81
CA ARG A 258 3.49 22.00 11.72
C ARG A 258 2.62 21.81 12.97
N SER A 259 1.67 20.87 12.95
CA SER A 259 0.83 20.56 14.10
C SER A 259 1.45 19.44 14.93
N PRO A 260 1.81 19.69 16.22
CA PRO A 260 2.40 18.67 17.08
C PRO A 260 1.50 17.44 17.26
N SER A 261 0.19 17.62 17.26
CA SER A 261 -0.78 16.52 17.36
C SER A 261 -0.75 15.63 16.12
N VAL A 262 -0.67 16.23 14.92
CA VAL A 262 -0.59 15.48 13.66
C VAL A 262 0.74 14.73 13.58
N VAL A 263 1.85 15.34 14.00
CA VAL A 263 3.15 14.65 14.06
C VAL A 263 3.09 13.44 14.99
N ARG A 264 2.45 13.57 16.17
CA ARG A 264 2.29 12.45 17.12
C ARG A 264 1.51 11.29 16.52
N VAL A 265 0.35 11.57 15.92
CA VAL A 265 -0.49 10.56 15.26
C VAL A 265 0.22 9.96 14.04
N GLY A 266 0.84 10.80 13.22
CA GLY A 266 1.61 10.40 12.05
C GLY A 266 2.72 9.42 12.40
N ARG A 267 3.55 9.72 13.42
CA ARG A 267 4.59 8.80 13.91
C ARG A 267 4.02 7.49 14.45
N TYR A 268 2.92 7.54 15.22
CA TYR A 268 2.27 6.35 15.75
C TYR A 268 1.81 5.40 14.64
N LEU A 269 1.15 5.95 13.62
CA LEU A 269 0.65 5.19 12.46
C LEU A 269 1.80 4.74 11.54
N ALA A 270 2.79 5.59 11.30
CA ALA A 270 3.95 5.29 10.46
C ALA A 270 4.76 4.09 10.98
N ALA A 271 4.85 3.94 12.31
CA ALA A 271 5.46 2.80 12.97
C ALA A 271 4.63 1.50 12.83
N ARG A 272 3.34 1.60 12.49
CA ARG A 272 2.38 0.48 12.38
C ARG A 272 1.84 0.27 10.97
N THR A 273 2.48 0.82 9.94
CA THR A 273 1.96 0.67 8.57
C THR A 273 1.91 -0.78 8.09
N LEU A 274 2.90 -1.61 8.44
CA LEU A 274 2.88 -3.04 8.10
C LEU A 274 1.72 -3.76 8.83
N PRO A 275 1.57 -3.62 10.16
CA PRO A 275 0.41 -4.17 10.84
C PRO A 275 -0.94 -3.71 10.33
N ILE A 276 -1.09 -2.42 10.02
CA ILE A 276 -2.32 -1.87 9.43
C ILE A 276 -2.56 -2.50 8.05
N TYR A 277 -1.51 -2.60 7.22
CA TYR A 277 -1.60 -3.20 5.89
C TYR A 277 -2.08 -4.65 5.92
N VAL A 278 -1.51 -5.50 6.77
CA VAL A 278 -1.92 -6.91 6.82
C VAL A 278 -3.21 -7.12 7.60
N GLY A 279 -3.38 -6.36 8.69
CA GLY A 279 -4.52 -6.48 9.60
C GLY A 279 -5.84 -6.07 8.95
N HIS A 280 -5.89 -4.92 8.26
CA HIS A 280 -7.16 -4.43 7.71
C HIS A 280 -7.74 -5.38 6.64
N ALA A 281 -6.88 -5.93 5.77
CA ALA A 281 -7.30 -6.84 4.72
C ALA A 281 -7.84 -8.16 5.31
N PHE A 282 -7.15 -8.71 6.31
CA PHE A 282 -7.62 -9.86 7.06
C PHE A 282 -8.97 -9.59 7.75
N LEU A 283 -9.09 -8.47 8.46
CA LEU A 283 -10.31 -8.07 9.17
C LEU A 283 -11.47 -7.86 8.20
N PHE A 284 -11.24 -7.27 7.03
CA PHE A 284 -12.27 -7.07 6.03
C PHE A 284 -12.80 -8.38 5.48
N GLU A 285 -11.92 -9.33 5.12
CA GLU A 285 -12.33 -10.66 4.66
C GLU A 285 -13.11 -11.41 5.75
N LEU A 286 -12.61 -11.41 6.98
CA LEU A 286 -13.28 -12.04 8.12
C LEU A 286 -14.68 -11.45 8.37
N VAL A 287 -14.78 -10.12 8.45
CA VAL A 287 -16.05 -9.44 8.74
C VAL A 287 -17.03 -9.59 7.57
N ALA A 288 -16.56 -9.59 6.32
CA ALA A 288 -17.40 -9.83 5.15
C ALA A 288 -18.03 -11.23 5.18
N VAL A 289 -17.26 -12.27 5.54
CA VAL A 289 -17.79 -13.63 5.71
C VAL A 289 -18.83 -13.67 6.83
N ILE A 290 -18.55 -13.06 7.98
CA ILE A 290 -19.52 -12.99 9.09
C ILE A 290 -20.81 -12.27 8.67
N ALA A 291 -20.69 -11.19 7.91
CA ALA A 291 -21.83 -10.43 7.40
C ALA A 291 -22.68 -11.28 6.45
N GLU A 292 -22.06 -12.05 5.56
CA GLU A 292 -22.76 -12.98 4.67
C GLU A 292 -23.45 -14.11 5.43
N SER A 293 -22.77 -14.75 6.38
CA SER A 293 -23.37 -15.77 7.25
C SER A 293 -24.58 -15.21 8.01
N SER A 294 -24.49 -13.99 8.52
CA SER A 294 -25.57 -13.32 9.25
C SER A 294 -26.77 -13.05 8.34
N ARG A 295 -26.55 -12.59 7.11
CA ARG A 295 -27.62 -12.38 6.11
C ARG A 295 -28.35 -13.67 5.78
N ARG A 296 -27.62 -14.77 5.57
CA ARG A 296 -28.22 -16.09 5.33
C ARG A 296 -29.03 -16.60 6.52
N ALA A 297 -28.67 -16.20 7.74
CA ALA A 297 -29.45 -16.45 8.95
C ALA A 297 -30.65 -15.50 9.12
N GLY A 298 -30.93 -14.63 8.15
CA GLY A 298 -32.05 -13.68 8.17
C GLY A 298 -31.73 -12.31 8.79
N PHE A 299 -30.48 -12.06 9.20
CA PHE A 299 -30.06 -10.77 9.75
C PHE A 299 -29.43 -9.89 8.66
N ALA A 300 -30.20 -8.95 8.12
CA ALA A 300 -29.75 -8.03 7.08
C ALA A 300 -29.80 -6.57 7.58
N PRO A 301 -28.69 -6.02 8.11
CA PRO A 301 -28.64 -4.62 8.50
C PRO A 301 -28.72 -3.70 7.28
N SER A 302 -29.58 -2.68 7.34
CA SER A 302 -29.74 -1.68 6.27
C SER A 302 -29.28 -0.29 6.73
N ILE A 303 -28.67 0.49 5.83
CA ILE A 303 -28.40 1.92 6.08
C ILE A 303 -29.71 2.70 5.93
N GLY A 304 -30.37 3.03 7.04
CA GLY A 304 -31.69 3.65 7.03
C GLY A 304 -31.74 5.16 6.75
N ASN A 305 -30.61 5.89 6.72
CA ASN A 305 -30.62 7.33 6.43
C ASN A 305 -29.27 7.88 5.89
N THR A 306 -29.30 9.09 5.31
CA THR A 306 -28.14 9.79 4.71
C THR A 306 -27.01 10.06 5.70
N VAL A 307 -27.31 10.33 6.98
CA VAL A 307 -26.31 10.63 8.02
C VAL A 307 -25.45 9.41 8.31
N THR A 308 -26.07 8.23 8.42
CA THR A 308 -25.37 6.96 8.55
C THR A 308 -24.47 6.70 7.33
N GLY A 309 -24.91 7.06 6.12
CA GLY A 309 -24.09 6.96 4.90
C GLY A 309 -22.85 7.87 4.87
N VAL A 310 -22.90 9.06 5.49
CA VAL A 310 -21.75 9.98 5.59
C VAL A 310 -20.69 9.45 6.56
N LEU A 311 -21.13 8.94 7.70
CA LEU A 311 -20.24 8.59 8.80
C LEU A 311 -19.71 7.14 8.71
N VAL A 312 -20.43 6.23 8.05
CA VAL A 312 -20.06 4.81 8.00
C VAL A 312 -18.66 4.60 7.44
N ILE A 313 -18.28 5.30 6.36
CA ILE A 313 -16.98 5.11 5.73
C ILE A 313 -15.83 5.59 6.63
N PRO A 314 -15.82 6.84 7.15
CA PRO A 314 -14.81 7.27 8.12
C PRO A 314 -14.74 6.37 9.36
N VAL A 315 -15.88 5.95 9.90
CA VAL A 315 -15.94 5.09 11.09
C VAL A 315 -15.32 3.72 10.79
N VAL A 316 -15.66 3.10 9.66
CA VAL A 316 -15.10 1.80 9.25
C VAL A 316 -13.58 1.92 9.05
N VAL A 317 -13.10 2.98 8.39
CA VAL A 317 -11.66 3.21 8.20
C VAL A 317 -10.95 3.36 9.55
N ILE A 318 -11.47 4.20 10.44
CA ILE A 318 -10.88 4.42 11.77
C ILE A 318 -10.90 3.11 12.57
N ALA A 319 -12.01 2.38 12.57
CA ALA A 319 -12.16 1.11 13.27
C ALA A 319 -11.16 0.06 12.74
N ALA A 320 -11.00 -0.06 11.41
CA ALA A 320 -10.07 -1.00 10.80
C ALA A 320 -8.60 -0.66 11.13
N VAL A 321 -8.23 0.62 11.08
CA VAL A 321 -6.89 1.08 11.45
C VAL A 321 -6.62 0.83 12.94
N ALA A 322 -7.56 1.19 13.81
CA ALA A 322 -7.43 1.01 15.26
C ALA A 322 -7.39 -0.48 15.64
N ALA A 323 -8.26 -1.31 15.06
CA ALA A 323 -8.29 -2.75 15.30
C ALA A 323 -6.99 -3.42 14.83
N SER A 324 -6.46 -3.02 13.68
CA SER A 324 -5.17 -3.55 13.19
C SER A 324 -4.00 -3.16 14.09
N ALA A 325 -3.99 -1.92 14.59
CA ALA A 325 -2.99 -1.46 15.55
C ALA A 325 -3.11 -2.18 16.91
N ALA A 326 -4.34 -2.37 17.41
CA ALA A 326 -4.61 -3.09 18.64
C ALA A 326 -4.22 -4.57 18.54
N LEU A 327 -4.51 -5.22 17.41
CA LEU A 327 -4.10 -6.61 17.14
C LEU A 327 -2.58 -6.76 17.18
N TYR A 328 -1.86 -5.78 16.63
CA TYR A 328 -0.40 -5.76 16.71
C TYR A 328 0.11 -5.62 18.14
N ASP A 329 -0.40 -4.65 18.88
CA ASP A 329 0.02 -4.39 20.26
C ASP A 329 -0.33 -5.59 21.17
N ALA A 330 -1.49 -6.22 20.98
CA ALA A 330 -1.90 -7.44 21.67
C ALA A 330 -1.01 -8.64 21.31
N SER A 331 -0.69 -8.83 20.02
CA SER A 331 0.16 -9.95 19.59
C SER A 331 1.54 -9.91 20.26
N ARG A 332 2.11 -8.72 20.46
CA ARG A 332 3.36 -8.54 21.20
C ARG A 332 3.22 -8.84 22.69
N ARG A 333 2.11 -8.43 23.30
CA ARG A 333 1.82 -8.68 24.72
C ARG A 333 1.64 -10.17 25.03
N TRP A 334 1.10 -10.94 24.08
CA TRP A 334 0.77 -12.36 24.26
C TRP A 334 1.75 -13.32 23.59
N ASN A 335 2.98 -12.89 23.26
CA ASN A 335 4.02 -13.71 22.62
C ASN A 335 3.68 -14.24 21.21
N PHE A 336 2.71 -13.62 20.52
CA PHE A 336 2.38 -13.85 19.10
C PHE A 336 3.07 -12.86 18.15
N ALA A 337 4.19 -12.27 18.57
CA ALA A 337 4.98 -11.36 17.71
C ALA A 337 5.41 -12.03 16.38
N TRP A 338 5.45 -13.37 16.36
CA TRP A 338 5.71 -14.15 15.15
C TRP A 338 4.69 -13.92 14.03
N LEU A 339 3.51 -13.36 14.31
CA LEU A 339 2.56 -12.99 13.26
C LEU A 339 3.12 -11.90 12.34
N TYR A 340 3.96 -11.01 12.87
CA TYR A 340 4.44 -9.82 12.15
C TYR A 340 5.94 -9.86 11.87
N GLU A 341 6.71 -10.60 12.66
CA GLU A 341 8.17 -10.68 12.55
C GLU A 341 8.65 -12.13 12.57
N PRO A 342 9.73 -12.47 11.85
CA PRO A 342 10.30 -13.80 11.94
C PRO A 342 10.79 -14.12 13.36
N PRO A 343 10.60 -15.36 13.87
CA PRO A 343 11.05 -15.76 15.19
C PRO A 343 12.55 -15.50 15.39
N ALA A 344 12.95 -15.11 16.61
CA ALA A 344 14.34 -14.78 16.93
C ALA A 344 15.32 -15.91 16.56
N ARG A 345 14.96 -17.17 16.81
CA ARG A 345 15.77 -18.35 16.45
C ARG A 345 16.07 -18.43 14.95
N LEU A 346 15.09 -18.09 14.10
CA LEU A 346 15.25 -18.09 12.65
C LEU A 346 16.19 -16.95 12.21
N ARG A 347 16.01 -15.75 12.77
CA ARG A 347 16.91 -14.61 12.52
C ARG A 347 18.35 -14.90 12.93
N THR A 348 18.53 -15.50 14.10
CA THR A 348 19.85 -15.85 14.65
C THR A 348 20.54 -16.91 13.80
N ARG A 349 19.86 -18.00 13.42
CA ARG A 349 20.43 -19.05 12.54
C ARG A 349 20.89 -18.49 11.19
N LEU A 350 20.06 -17.67 10.55
CA LEU A 350 20.39 -17.05 9.27
C LEU A 350 21.48 -15.97 9.40
N GLY A 351 21.50 -15.24 10.53
CA GLY A 351 22.55 -14.28 10.86
C GLY A 351 23.92 -14.93 11.08
N TYR A 352 23.98 -16.05 11.82
CA TYR A 352 25.20 -16.84 11.98
C TYR A 352 25.69 -17.39 10.63
N TRP A 353 24.79 -17.96 9.81
CA TRP A 353 25.14 -18.42 8.47
C TRP A 353 25.68 -17.29 7.58
N ALA A 354 25.09 -16.10 7.65
CA ALA A 354 25.55 -14.93 6.92
C ALA A 354 26.97 -14.48 7.35
N ALA A 355 27.29 -14.52 8.64
CA ALA A 355 28.60 -14.13 9.17
C ALA A 355 29.70 -15.15 8.84
N HIS A 356 29.40 -16.45 8.93
CA HIS A 356 30.40 -17.52 8.80
C HIS A 356 30.85 -17.81 7.35
N HIS A 357 30.17 -17.24 6.35
CA HIS A 357 30.51 -17.40 4.93
C HIS A 357 30.79 -16.05 4.24
N ALA A 358 31.03 -14.99 5.03
CA ALA A 358 31.55 -13.70 4.56
C ALA A 358 33.08 -13.62 4.65
N SER A 359 33.71 -14.59 5.30
CA SER A 359 35.17 -14.73 5.48
C SER A 359 35.81 -15.70 4.47
N ARG A 360 35.06 -16.10 3.43
CA ARG A 360 35.52 -16.84 2.26
C ARG A 360 35.00 -16.09 1.04
#